data_AF-A0A378N5Y5-F1
#
_entry.id   AF-A0A378N5Y5-F1
#
_cell.length_a   1.000
_cell.length_b   1.000
_cell.length_c   1.000
_cell.angle_alpha   90.00
_cell.angle_beta   90.00
_cell.angle_gamma   90.00
#
_symmetry.space_group_name_H-M   'P 1'
#
loop_
_entity.id
_entity.type
_entity.pdbx_description
1 polymer ?
#
loop_
_entity_poly.entity_id
_entity_poly.type
_entity_poly.pdbx_seq_one_letter_code
_entity_poly.pdbx_strand_id
1 'polypeptide(L)' 'MALNAMQYEVGTLGNHEFNYGLSYLDNAIKQAKFPIVNANIVKPGTDEPFFTPYVIQQKEIVDEKRE' A
#
# COMPACT_ATOMS: atom_id res chain seq x y z
N MET A 1 12.33 6.11 -6.40
CA MET A 1 11.19 5.44 -7.05
C MET A 1 10.36 6.50 -7.79
N ALA A 2 10.06 6.32 -9.09
CA ALA A 2 9.30 7.30 -9.89
C ALA A 2 7.90 7.59 -9.32
N LEU A 3 7.26 6.58 -8.73
CA LEU A 3 5.93 6.67 -8.11
C LEU A 3 5.86 7.72 -6.98
N ASN A 4 6.98 7.99 -6.28
CA ASN A 4 7.00 9.02 -5.25
C ASN A 4 6.79 10.43 -5.81
N ALA A 5 7.25 10.68 -7.05
CA ALA A 5 7.04 11.96 -7.73
C ALA A 5 5.62 12.10 -8.28
N MET A 6 4.93 10.98 -8.50
CA MET A 6 3.55 10.93 -9.00
C MET A 6 2.50 11.11 -7.89
N GLN A 7 2.93 11.22 -6.62
CA GLN A 7 2.06 11.47 -5.48
C GLN A 7 0.92 10.44 -5.34
N TYR A 8 1.25 9.15 -5.49
CA TYR A 8 0.32 8.07 -5.18
C TYR A 8 -0.17 8.16 -3.74
N GLU A 9 -1.46 7.89 -3.52
CA GLU A 9 -2.07 7.99 -2.20
C GLU A 9 -2.02 6.67 -1.42
N VAL A 10 -2.06 5.55 -2.13
CA VAL A 10 -1.94 4.20 -1.57
C VAL A 10 -1.51 3.23 -2.66
N GLY A 11 -0.72 2.22 -2.30
CA GLY A 11 -0.39 1.08 -3.16
C GLY A 11 -0.83 -0.24 -2.53
N THR A 12 -0.94 -1.28 -3.35
CA THR A 12 -1.18 -2.66 -2.90
C THR A 12 -0.11 -3.61 -3.45
N LEU A 13 0.03 -4.76 -2.82
CA LEU A 13 0.96 -5.81 -3.25
C LEU A 13 0.27 -6.75 -4.23
N GLY A 14 0.84 -6.91 -5.41
CA GLY A 14 0.51 -7.98 -6.34
C GLY A 14 1.31 -9.24 -6.04
N ASN A 15 1.08 -10.29 -6.84
CA ASN A 15 1.77 -11.55 -6.67
C ASN A 15 3.27 -11.46 -7.03
N HIS A 16 3.64 -10.58 -7.96
CA HIS A 16 5.03 -10.46 -8.43
C HIS A 16 5.96 -9.77 -7.43
N GLU A 17 5.42 -9.02 -6.48
CA GLU A 17 6.18 -8.38 -5.39
C GLU A 17 6.89 -9.41 -4.48
N PHE A 18 6.48 -10.68 -4.51
CA PHE A 18 7.04 -11.77 -3.70
C PHE A 18 8.17 -12.55 -4.39
N ASN A 19 8.44 -12.31 -5.68
CA ASN A 19 9.36 -13.12 -6.47
C ASN A 19 10.82 -13.12 -5.98
N TYR A 20 11.21 -12.09 -5.22
CA TYR A 20 12.59 -11.88 -4.78
C TYR A 20 12.77 -12.02 -3.27
N GLY A 21 11.75 -12.55 -2.58
CA GLY A 21 11.76 -12.78 -1.14
C GLY A 21 11.44 -11.56 -0.28
N LEU A 22 11.08 -11.82 0.98
CA LEU A 22 10.52 -10.81 1.89
C LEU A 22 11.52 -9.71 2.26
N SER A 23 12.82 -10.00 2.33
CA SER A 23 13.85 -8.97 2.62
C SER A 23 13.96 -7.95 1.48
N TYR A 24 13.83 -8.39 0.23
CA TYR A 24 13.82 -7.48 -0.92
C TYR A 24 12.55 -6.62 -0.91
N LEU A 25 11.40 -7.27 -0.69
CA LEU A 25 10.10 -6.60 -0.60
C LEU A 25 10.07 -5.54 0.52
N ASP A 26 10.56 -5.85 1.71
CA ASP A 26 10.64 -4.91 2.84
C ASP A 26 11.49 -3.67 2.49
N ASN A 27 12.64 -3.87 1.83
CA ASN A 27 13.47 -2.78 1.35
C ASN A 27 12.79 -1.94 0.24
N ALA A 28 11.99 -2.56 -0.62
CA ALA A 28 11.23 -1.85 -1.65
C ALA A 28 10.10 -1.02 -1.03
N ILE A 29 9.34 -1.59 -0.09
CA ILE A 29 8.26 -0.91 0.64
C ILE A 29 8.81 0.31 1.39
N LYS A 30 9.95 0.17 2.08
CA LYS A 30 10.60 1.29 2.80
C LYS A 30 11.00 2.48 1.91
N GLN A 31 11.12 2.28 0.60
CA GLN A 31 11.43 3.36 -0.35
C GLN A 31 10.18 4.11 -0.87
N ALA A 32 8.99 3.53 -0.68
CA ALA A 32 7.74 4.19 -1.04
C ALA A 32 7.41 5.31 -0.04
N LYS A 33 7.02 6.49 -0.55
CA LYS A 33 6.59 7.64 0.25
C LYS A 33 5.08 7.70 0.46
N PHE A 34 4.41 6.58 0.25
CA PHE A 34 2.96 6.40 0.36
C PHE A 34 2.67 5.05 1.02
N PRO A 35 1.52 4.89 1.70
CA PRO A 35 1.19 3.65 2.38
C PRO A 35 1.03 2.49 1.38
N ILE A 36 1.56 1.33 1.74
CA ILE A 36 1.29 0.05 1.07
C ILE A 36 0.34 -0.75 1.97
N VAL A 37 -0.74 -1.27 1.40
CA VAL A 37 -1.72 -2.08 2.12
C VAL A 37 -1.88 -3.47 1.51
N ASN A 38 -2.18 -4.46 2.34
CA ASN A 38 -2.65 -5.78 1.92
C ASN A 38 -3.39 -6.44 3.09
N ALA A 39 -4.64 -6.86 2.87
CA ALA A 39 -5.51 -7.35 3.93
C ALA A 39 -5.56 -8.89 4.06
N ASN A 40 -5.06 -9.63 3.07
CA ASN A 40 -5.28 -11.08 2.97
C ASN A 40 -4.02 -11.93 3.18
N ILE A 41 -2.86 -11.31 3.38
CA ILE A 41 -1.62 -12.01 3.75
C ILE A 41 -1.47 -11.96 5.27
N VAL A 42 -1.39 -13.14 5.88
CA VAL A 42 -1.29 -13.32 7.34
C VAL A 42 0.06 -13.93 7.74
N LYS A 43 0.47 -13.73 9.00
CA LYS A 43 1.66 -14.37 9.55
C LYS A 43 1.45 -15.89 9.67
N PRO A 44 2.48 -16.71 9.42
CA PRO A 44 2.35 -18.17 9.50
C PRO A 44 1.80 -18.64 10.85
N GLY A 45 0.74 -19.45 10.81
CA GLY A 45 0.11 -20.03 12.00
C GLY A 45 -0.82 -19.08 12.78
N THR A 46 -1.17 -17.93 12.22
CA THR A 46 -2.07 -16.94 12.85
C THR A 46 -3.03 -16.33 11.83
N ASP A 47 -4.07 -15.64 12.30
CA ASP A 47 -4.90 -14.75 11.48
C ASP A 47 -4.41 -13.28 11.53
N GLU A 48 -3.22 -13.02 12.11
CA GLU A 48 -2.66 -11.67 12.19
C GLU A 48 -2.19 -11.21 10.80
N PRO A 49 -2.63 -10.04 10.31
CA PRO A 49 -2.11 -9.49 9.07
C PRO A 49 -0.59 -9.33 9.10
N PHE A 50 0.07 -9.71 8.00
CA PHE A 50 1.50 -9.51 7.83
C PHE A 50 1.84 -8.06 7.45
N PHE A 51 0.94 -7.41 6.70
CA PHE A 51 1.05 -6.02 6.27
C PHE A 51 -0.10 -5.18 6.84
N THR A 52 0.01 -3.86 6.73
CA THR A 52 -1.09 -2.95 7.07
C THR A 52 -2.32 -3.30 6.22
N PRO A 53 -3.48 -3.66 6.82
CA PRO A 53 -4.60 -4.18 6.05
C PRO A 53 -5.36 -3.09 5.28
N TYR A 54 -5.43 -1.88 5.83
CA TYR A 54 -6.14 -0.76 5.21
C TYR A 54 -5.59 0.59 5.73
N VAL A 55 -5.92 1.66 5.01
CA VAL A 55 -5.76 3.05 5.46
C VAL A 55 -7.06 3.79 5.18
N ILE A 56 -7.53 4.57 6.13
CA ILE A 56 -8.68 5.47 5.97
C ILE A 56 -8.12 6.87 5.76
N GLN A 57 -8.36 7.46 4.59
CA GLN A 57 -7.89 8.81 4.26
C GLN A 57 -9.10 9.74 4.15
N GLN A 58 -9.13 10.76 5.01
CA GLN A 58 -10.13 11.81 4.91
C GLN A 58 -9.73 12.77 3.79
N LYS A 59 -10.69 13.10 2.92
CA LYS A 59 -10.48 14.04 1.82
C LYS A 59 -11.57 15.10 1.82
N GLU A 60 -11.15 16.34 1.65
CA GLU A 60 -12.05 17.42 1.29
C GLU A 60 -12.25 17.39 -0.23
N ILE A 61 -13.51 17.39 -0.65
CA ILE A 61 -13.89 17.47 -2.06
C ILE A 61 -14.70 18.75 -2.24
N VAL A 62 -14.45 19.46 -3.33
CA VAL A 62 -15.30 20.58 -3.75
C VAL A 62 -16.40 20.00 -4.62
N ASP A 63 -17.64 20.20 -4.21
CA ASP A 63 -18.81 19.83 -5.03
C ASP A 63 -18.96 20.86 -6.16
N GLU A 64 -18.99 20.39 -7.41
CA GLU A 64 -19.30 21.25 -8.54
C GLU A 64 -20.81 21.52 -8.55
N LYS A 65 -21.21 22.74 -8.14
CA LYS A 65 -22.56 23.22 -8.42
C LYS A 65 -22.79 23.16 -9.94
N ARG A 66 -23.60 22.20 -10.38
CA ARG A 66 -24.19 22.20 -11.72
C ARG A 66 -25.11 23.43 -11.82
N GLU A 67 -24.75 24.37 -12.68
CA GLU A 67 -25.71 25.30 -13.30
C GLU A 67 -26.63 24.55 -14.26
#